data_AF-E0VGQ7-F1
#
_entry.id   AF-E0VGQ7-F1
#
_cell.length_a   1.000
_cell.length_b   1.000
_cell.length_c   1.000
_cell.angle_alpha   90.00
_cell.angle_beta   90.00
_cell.angle_gamma   90.00
#
_symmetry.space_group_name_H-M   'P 1'
#
loop_
_entity.id
_entity.type
_entity.pdbx_description
1 polymer ?
#
loop_
_entity_poly.entity_id
_entity_poly.type
_entity_poly.pdbx_seq_one_letter_code
_entity_poly.pdbx_strand_id
1 'polypeptide(L)'
;MEKFEKVEKIGEGTYGIVFKAKHRITGEVVALKGIRLDGDSEGVPSTALREIALLKELKHPNVVQLLEVVHMEKVLYLVFEYFYRDLKKFIEKVDGDIPIKLIKSYLYQLLKGLQYCHTNKTLHRDLKPQNLLIDTLGNIKLADFGLARTFGLPTRSFTHEVVTLWYRAPEILLGSKYYTVSVDIWSLGCIFGEMVMKKAMFPGDSEIDQLFRIFRVLGTPHEGVWPGVTQLDDYKCRFPVWEPMSLGEEIIPRLDDKGIDLLSNMLKYDPSKRISAMEALDHPFFEKVEFVPPPLDYERSSSTSSTD
;
A
#
# COMPACT_ATOMS: atom_id res chain seq x y z
N MET A 1 2.48 -25.85 13.57
CA MET A 1 2.51 -26.53 12.26
C MET A 1 1.69 -27.81 12.26
N GLU A 2 1.32 -28.37 13.41
CA GLU A 2 0.36 -29.49 13.43
C GLU A 2 -1.00 -29.12 12.84
N LYS A 3 -1.51 -27.90 13.09
CA LYS A 3 -2.79 -27.41 12.54
C LYS A 3 -2.78 -27.03 11.06
N PHE A 4 -1.62 -26.69 10.49
CA PHE A 4 -1.51 -26.09 9.15
C PHE A 4 -0.54 -26.87 8.27
N GLU A 5 -0.99 -27.20 7.07
CA GLU A 5 -0.16 -27.82 6.04
C GLU A 5 0.33 -26.74 5.06
N LYS A 6 1.64 -26.51 4.99
CA LYS A 6 2.24 -25.60 4.00
C LYS A 6 2.05 -26.20 2.61
N VAL A 7 1.47 -25.41 1.70
CA VAL A 7 1.20 -25.81 0.32
C VAL A 7 2.29 -25.29 -0.60
N GLU A 8 2.51 -23.97 -0.60
CA GLU A 8 3.48 -23.33 -1.50
C GLU A 8 4.04 -22.05 -0.89
N LYS A 9 5.26 -21.68 -1.28
CA LYS A 9 5.84 -20.36 -0.97
C LYS A 9 5.23 -19.34 -1.93
N ILE A 10 4.54 -18.33 -1.41
CA ILE A 10 3.86 -17.30 -2.22
C ILE A 10 4.56 -15.95 -2.21
N GLY A 11 5.52 -15.74 -1.31
CA GLY A 11 6.28 -14.51 -1.25
C GLY A 11 7.45 -14.58 -0.28
N GLU A 12 8.39 -13.68 -0.46
CA GLU A 12 9.48 -13.40 0.47
C GLU A 12 9.53 -11.89 0.65
N GLY A 13 9.20 -11.44 1.86
CA GLY A 13 9.29 -10.03 2.23
C GLY A 13 10.53 -9.77 3.08
N THR A 14 10.76 -8.50 3.39
CA THR A 14 11.89 -8.04 4.23
C THR A 14 11.98 -8.76 5.58
N TYR A 15 10.84 -9.22 6.12
CA TYR A 15 10.73 -9.80 7.47
C TYR A 15 10.55 -11.32 7.48
N GLY A 16 10.60 -11.97 6.31
CA GLY A 16 10.55 -13.42 6.21
C GLY A 16 9.68 -13.93 5.09
N ILE A 17 9.39 -15.23 5.15
CA ILE A 17 8.78 -15.98 4.07
C ILE A 17 7.27 -16.11 4.30
N VAL A 18 6.49 -15.87 3.25
CA VAL A 18 5.05 -16.06 3.24
C VAL A 18 4.73 -17.36 2.51
N PHE A 19 3.99 -18.25 3.18
CA PHE A 19 3.49 -19.50 2.62
C PHE A 19 1.98 -19.46 2.50
N LYS A 20 1.43 -20.00 1.43
CA LYS A 20 0.05 -20.47 1.42
C LYS A 20 -0.01 -21.78 2.18
N ALA A 21 -0.99 -21.92 3.06
CA ALA A 21 -1.20 -23.13 3.84
C ALA A 21 -2.69 -23.48 3.90
N LYS A 22 -2.97 -24.72 4.26
CA LYS A 22 -4.33 -25.21 4.49
C LYS A 22 -4.47 -25.62 5.94
N HIS A 23 -5.52 -25.15 6.61
CA HIS A 23 -5.86 -25.61 7.94
C HIS A 23 -6.35 -27.07 7.86
N ARG A 24 -5.72 -27.98 8.61
CA ARG A 24 -5.95 -29.43 8.46
C ARG A 24 -7.38 -29.87 8.78
N ILE A 25 -8.01 -29.21 9.75
CA ILE A 25 -9.37 -29.55 10.20
C ILE A 25 -10.45 -28.90 9.33
N THR A 26 -10.44 -27.57 9.20
CA THR A 26 -11.47 -26.82 8.46
C THR A 26 -11.29 -26.88 6.94
N GLY A 27 -10.09 -27.21 6.46
CA GLY A 27 -9.72 -27.14 5.05
C GLY A 27 -9.55 -25.71 4.52
N GLU A 28 -9.66 -24.70 5.38
CA GLU A 28 -9.53 -23.29 5.02
C GLU A 28 -8.12 -22.94 4.54
N VAL A 29 -8.02 -22.12 3.49
CA VAL A 29 -6.74 -21.66 2.95
C VAL A 29 -6.33 -20.37 3.65
N VAL A 30 -5.09 -20.31 4.14
CA VAL A 30 -4.54 -19.20 4.91
C VAL A 30 -3.16 -18.77 4.38
N ALA A 31 -2.74 -17.55 4.70
CA ALA A 31 -1.38 -17.08 4.48
C ALA A 31 -0.59 -17.14 5.79
N LEU A 32 0.53 -17.85 5.80
CA LEU A 32 1.45 -17.96 6.93
C LEU A 32 2.69 -17.09 6.68
N LYS A 33 2.81 -15.99 7.40
CA LYS A 33 4.01 -15.14 7.39
C LYS A 33 4.91 -15.53 8.56
N GLY A 34 6.04 -16.18 8.26
CA GLY A 34 7.02 -16.60 9.27
C GLY A 34 8.08 -15.53 9.50
N ILE A 35 8.16 -15.02 10.71
CA ILE A 35 9.15 -14.03 11.16
C ILE A 35 10.20 -14.76 12.01
N ARG A 36 11.46 -14.70 11.61
CA ARG A 36 12.57 -15.26 12.40
C ARG A 36 12.90 -14.33 13.55
N LEU A 37 13.06 -14.89 14.74
CA LEU A 37 13.55 -14.18 15.91
C LEU A 37 15.09 -14.34 15.92
N ASP A 38 15.82 -13.24 15.77
CA ASP A 38 17.28 -13.26 15.81
C ASP A 38 17.78 -13.63 17.23
N GLY A 39 18.80 -14.48 17.29
CA GLY A 39 19.25 -15.19 18.49
C GLY A 39 19.93 -14.31 19.54
N ASP A 40 19.67 -14.68 20.81
CA ASP A 40 20.25 -14.23 22.10
C ASP A 40 19.31 -13.44 23.03
N SER A 41 18.07 -13.15 22.61
CA SER A 41 17.05 -12.53 23.49
C SER A 41 16.03 -13.54 24.04
N GLU A 42 15.57 -13.31 25.28
CA GLU A 42 14.58 -14.10 26.02
C GLU A 42 13.17 -14.05 25.38
N GLY A 43 13.01 -14.61 24.17
CA GLY A 43 11.71 -14.74 23.49
C GLY A 43 11.33 -13.54 22.60
N VAL A 44 10.02 -13.38 22.37
CA VAL A 44 9.49 -12.34 21.47
C VAL A 44 9.56 -10.97 22.15
N PRO A 45 10.11 -9.92 21.50
CA PRO A 45 10.14 -8.56 22.07
C PRO A 45 8.74 -8.09 22.50
N SER A 46 8.64 -7.44 23.67
CA SER A 46 7.37 -6.96 24.22
C SER A 46 6.68 -5.92 23.32
N THR A 47 7.45 -5.14 22.57
CA THR A 47 6.95 -4.20 21.55
C THR A 47 6.25 -4.94 20.42
N ALA A 48 6.83 -6.05 19.95
CA ALA A 48 6.26 -6.87 18.90
C ALA A 48 4.93 -7.52 19.34
N LEU A 49 4.86 -8.04 20.57
CA LEU A 49 3.62 -8.60 21.10
C LEU A 49 2.51 -7.55 21.20
N ARG A 50 2.82 -6.32 21.61
CA ARG A 50 1.86 -5.22 21.67
C ARG A 50 1.29 -4.90 20.29
N GLU A 51 2.14 -4.82 19.28
CA GLU A 51 1.71 -4.47 17.93
C GLU A 51 0.97 -5.61 17.24
N ILE A 52 1.36 -6.87 17.48
CA ILE A 52 0.58 -8.03 17.05
C ILE A 52 -0.80 -8.04 17.71
N ALA A 53 -0.90 -7.65 18.98
CA ALA A 53 -2.18 -7.53 19.67
C ALA A 53 -3.06 -6.45 19.01
N LEU A 54 -2.50 -5.28 18.67
CA LEU A 54 -3.20 -4.24 17.91
C LEU A 54 -3.65 -4.74 16.53
N LEU A 55 -2.77 -5.42 15.79
CA LEU A 55 -3.12 -6.02 14.49
C LEU A 55 -4.25 -7.05 14.60
N LYS A 56 -4.32 -7.79 15.71
CA LYS A 56 -5.40 -8.77 15.96
C LYS A 56 -6.75 -8.09 16.28
N GLU A 57 -6.72 -6.86 16.78
CA GLU A 57 -7.92 -6.06 17.05
C GLU A 57 -8.46 -5.36 15.80
N LEU A 58 -7.64 -5.17 14.76
CA LEU A 58 -8.07 -4.60 13.49
C LEU A 58 -9.01 -5.57 12.75
N LYS A 59 -10.31 -5.30 12.85
CA LYS A 59 -11.38 -6.07 12.22
C LYS A 59 -12.20 -5.17 11.32
N HIS A 60 -11.88 -5.16 10.04
CA HIS A 60 -12.58 -4.35 9.05
C HIS A 60 -12.63 -5.06 7.69
N PRO A 61 -13.73 -4.97 6.92
CA PRO A 61 -13.86 -5.64 5.61
C PRO A 61 -12.79 -5.27 4.58
N ASN A 62 -12.10 -4.14 4.75
CA ASN A 62 -11.03 -3.68 3.85
C ASN A 62 -9.63 -3.72 4.49
N VAL A 63 -9.46 -4.50 5.55
CA VAL A 63 -8.18 -4.76 6.22
C VAL A 63 -8.00 -6.27 6.33
N VAL A 64 -6.83 -6.78 5.93
CA VAL A 64 -6.53 -8.21 6.04
C VAL A 64 -6.50 -8.62 7.51
N GLN A 65 -7.29 -9.63 7.84
CA GLN A 65 -7.45 -10.09 9.20
C GLN A 65 -6.30 -11.02 9.62
N LEU A 66 -5.69 -10.70 10.77
CA LEU A 66 -4.85 -11.63 11.52
C LEU A 66 -5.73 -12.62 12.29
N LEU A 67 -5.72 -13.88 11.86
CA LEU A 67 -6.55 -14.95 12.42
C LEU A 67 -5.93 -15.53 13.70
N GLU A 68 -4.66 -15.91 13.62
CA GLU A 68 -3.93 -16.58 14.70
C GLU A 68 -2.45 -16.18 14.70
N VAL A 69 -1.83 -16.30 15.86
CA VAL A 69 -0.38 -16.12 16.04
C VAL A 69 0.15 -17.41 16.64
N VAL A 70 1.12 -18.02 15.97
CA VAL A 70 1.67 -19.33 16.36
C VAL A 70 3.17 -19.17 16.59
N HIS A 71 3.62 -19.37 17.82
CA HIS A 71 5.04 -19.38 18.15
C HIS A 71 5.58 -20.80 18.07
N MET A 72 6.65 -21.02 17.29
CA MET A 72 7.34 -22.30 17.19
C MET A 72 8.84 -22.09 17.19
N GLU A 73 9.53 -22.64 18.20
CA GLU A 73 10.98 -22.55 18.36
C GLU A 73 11.49 -21.09 18.30
N LYS A 74 12.15 -20.70 17.20
CA LYS A 74 12.69 -19.34 16.96
C LYS A 74 11.93 -18.60 15.85
N VAL A 75 10.71 -19.04 15.53
CA VAL A 75 9.89 -18.45 14.46
C VAL A 75 8.50 -18.13 14.97
N LEU A 76 8.09 -16.89 14.74
CA LEU A 76 6.73 -16.43 14.99
C LEU A 76 5.95 -16.45 13.66
N TYR A 77 4.91 -17.26 13.60
CA TYR A 77 4.02 -17.35 12.44
C TYR A 77 2.78 -16.50 12.67
N LEU A 78 2.57 -15.53 11.80
CA LEU A 78 1.32 -14.77 11.71
C LEU A 78 0.42 -15.43 10.65
N VAL A 79 -0.77 -15.85 11.07
CA VAL A 79 -1.76 -16.52 10.22
C VAL A 79 -2.79 -15.50 9.76
N PHE A 80 -2.81 -15.20 8.47
CA PHE A 80 -3.77 -14.28 7.87
C PHE A 80 -4.77 -15.00 6.99
N GLU A 81 -5.92 -14.38 6.75
CA GLU A 81 -6.79 -14.77 5.63
C GLU A 81 -6.01 -14.72 4.30
N TYR A 82 -6.29 -15.67 3.40
CA TYR A 82 -5.60 -15.77 2.12
C TYR A 82 -6.35 -15.03 1.01
N PHE A 83 -5.61 -14.27 0.22
CA PHE A 83 -6.08 -13.68 -1.03
C PHE A 83 -5.27 -14.22 -2.20
N TYR A 84 -5.95 -14.39 -3.33
CA TYR A 84 -5.37 -15.02 -4.51
C TYR A 84 -4.37 -14.11 -5.23
N ARG A 85 -4.60 -12.78 -5.23
CA ARG A 85 -3.84 -11.84 -6.04
C ARG A 85 -3.64 -10.51 -5.34
N ASP A 86 -2.49 -9.88 -5.58
CA ASP A 86 -2.22 -8.49 -5.22
C ASP A 86 -2.56 -7.53 -6.38
N LEU A 87 -2.82 -6.27 -6.07
CA LEU A 87 -3.20 -5.25 -7.05
C LEU A 87 -2.10 -5.04 -8.10
N LYS A 88 -0.81 -5.20 -7.75
CA LYS A 88 0.29 -5.05 -8.71
C LYS A 88 0.15 -6.04 -9.86
N LYS A 89 0.02 -7.33 -9.55
CA LYS A 89 -0.19 -8.39 -10.54
C LYS A 89 -1.48 -8.21 -11.33
N PHE A 90 -2.51 -7.60 -10.74
CA PHE A 90 -3.74 -7.28 -11.45
C PHE A 90 -3.53 -6.19 -12.51
N ILE A 91 -2.90 -5.06 -12.13
CA ILE A 91 -2.61 -3.95 -13.05
C ILE A 91 -1.74 -4.41 -14.23
N GLU A 92 -0.77 -5.29 -13.99
CA GLU A 92 0.13 -5.82 -15.03
C GLU A 92 -0.54 -6.78 -16.00
N LYS A 93 -1.52 -7.58 -15.53
CA LYS A 93 -2.13 -8.66 -16.30
C LYS A 93 -3.47 -8.32 -16.95
N VAL A 94 -4.15 -7.29 -16.48
CA VAL A 94 -5.46 -6.90 -17.04
C VAL A 94 -5.28 -6.42 -18.48
N ASP A 95 -6.08 -6.96 -19.39
CA ASP A 95 -6.10 -6.54 -20.78
C ASP A 95 -6.78 -5.17 -20.91
N GLY A 96 -6.18 -4.27 -21.67
CA GLY A 96 -6.67 -2.90 -21.81
C GLY A 96 -6.69 -2.12 -20.50
N ASP A 97 -7.55 -1.12 -20.42
CA ASP A 97 -7.68 -0.22 -19.28
C ASP A 97 -8.57 -0.78 -18.17
N ILE A 98 -8.19 -0.55 -16.91
CA ILE A 98 -9.06 -0.86 -15.77
C ILE A 98 -10.30 0.05 -15.85
N PRO A 99 -11.54 -0.51 -15.78
CA PRO A 99 -12.74 0.31 -15.82
C PRO A 99 -12.78 1.32 -14.67
N ILE A 100 -13.10 2.59 -14.96
CA ILE A 100 -13.14 3.66 -13.94
C ILE A 100 -14.08 3.31 -12.78
N LYS A 101 -15.19 2.61 -13.05
CA LYS A 101 -16.10 2.13 -12.00
C LYS A 101 -15.41 1.18 -11.01
N LEU A 102 -14.55 0.30 -11.49
CA LEU A 102 -13.78 -0.62 -10.64
C LEU A 102 -12.70 0.13 -9.85
N ILE A 103 -11.99 1.08 -10.48
CA ILE A 103 -11.03 1.95 -9.80
C ILE A 103 -11.71 2.71 -8.66
N LYS A 104 -12.90 3.27 -8.92
CA LYS A 104 -13.73 3.97 -7.93
C LYS A 104 -14.15 3.05 -6.79
N SER A 105 -14.61 1.83 -7.10
CA SER A 105 -14.93 0.79 -6.10
C SER A 105 -13.74 0.47 -5.19
N TYR A 106 -12.57 0.21 -5.79
CA TYR A 106 -11.36 -0.11 -5.04
C TYR A 106 -10.86 1.07 -4.21
N LEU A 107 -10.79 2.27 -4.77
CA LEU A 107 -10.36 3.46 -4.04
C LEU A 107 -11.25 3.73 -2.82
N TYR A 108 -12.58 3.62 -3.00
CA TYR A 108 -13.54 3.80 -1.91
C TYR A 108 -13.33 2.77 -0.78
N GLN A 109 -13.15 1.50 -1.14
CA GLN A 109 -12.87 0.42 -0.20
C GLN A 109 -11.55 0.64 0.57
N LEU A 110 -10.48 1.06 -0.12
CA LEU A 110 -9.20 1.38 0.49
C LEU A 110 -9.29 2.56 1.44
N LEU A 111 -10.02 3.62 1.08
CA LEU A 111 -10.27 4.77 1.94
C LEU A 111 -11.03 4.39 3.21
N LYS A 112 -12.05 3.53 3.13
CA LYS A 112 -12.73 2.99 4.32
C LYS A 112 -11.75 2.23 5.24
N GLY A 113 -10.89 1.40 4.65
CA GLY A 113 -9.85 0.69 5.38
C GLY A 113 -8.89 1.64 6.08
N LEU A 114 -8.41 2.68 5.40
CA LEU A 114 -7.51 3.67 5.98
C LEU A 114 -8.18 4.51 7.05
N GLN A 115 -9.42 4.97 6.83
CA GLN A 115 -10.19 5.69 7.84
C GLN A 115 -10.28 4.86 9.13
N TYR A 116 -10.67 3.58 9.02
CA TYR A 116 -10.72 2.68 10.17
C TYR A 116 -9.37 2.58 10.88
N CYS A 117 -8.28 2.38 10.16
CA CYS A 117 -6.94 2.29 10.75
C CYS A 117 -6.50 3.61 11.40
N HIS A 118 -6.75 4.75 10.76
CA HIS A 118 -6.39 6.07 11.26
C HIS A 118 -7.16 6.43 12.52
N THR A 119 -8.46 6.13 12.60
CA THR A 119 -9.26 6.27 13.83
C THR A 119 -8.74 5.37 14.97
N ASN A 120 -8.23 4.19 14.63
CA ASN A 120 -7.56 3.27 15.57
C ASN A 120 -6.06 3.56 15.73
N LYS A 121 -5.62 4.79 15.43
CA LYS A 121 -4.23 5.29 15.63
C LYS A 121 -3.15 4.41 14.97
N THR A 122 -3.50 3.73 13.88
CA THR A 122 -2.63 2.83 13.14
C THR A 122 -2.25 3.46 11.80
N LEU A 123 -0.95 3.56 11.53
CA LEU A 123 -0.40 4.04 10.26
C LEU A 123 0.10 2.85 9.44
N HIS A 124 -0.15 2.85 8.13
CA HIS A 124 0.32 1.78 7.26
C HIS A 124 1.80 1.95 6.86
N ARG A 125 2.19 3.13 6.35
CA ARG A 125 3.56 3.58 6.01
C ARG A 125 4.24 2.91 4.82
N ASP A 126 3.78 1.75 4.37
CA ASP A 126 4.30 1.03 3.20
C ASP A 126 3.16 0.67 2.23
N LEU A 127 2.26 1.61 1.95
CA LEU A 127 1.19 1.38 0.98
C LEU A 127 1.79 1.32 -0.42
N LYS A 128 1.52 0.21 -1.11
CA LYS A 128 1.91 -0.05 -2.49
C LYS A 128 0.99 -1.14 -3.06
N PRO A 129 0.82 -1.25 -4.39
CA PRO A 129 -0.07 -2.22 -5.00
C PRO A 129 0.22 -3.69 -4.60
N GLN A 130 1.46 -4.03 -4.25
CA GLN A 130 1.83 -5.37 -3.75
C GLN A 130 1.22 -5.69 -2.38
N ASN A 131 0.93 -4.66 -1.56
CA ASN A 131 0.33 -4.79 -0.23
C ASN A 131 -1.19 -4.60 -0.26
N LEU A 132 -1.80 -4.52 -1.44
CA LEU A 132 -3.24 -4.43 -1.62
C LEU A 132 -3.73 -5.73 -2.23
N LEU A 133 -4.53 -6.49 -1.48
CA LEU A 133 -4.98 -7.81 -1.88
C LEU A 133 -6.40 -7.74 -2.42
N ILE A 134 -6.66 -8.44 -3.53
CA ILE A 134 -7.95 -8.45 -4.20
C ILE A 134 -8.49 -9.88 -4.35
N ASP A 135 -9.80 -10.00 -4.42
CA ASP A 135 -10.50 -11.24 -4.76
C ASP A 135 -11.30 -11.13 -6.08
N THR A 136 -11.95 -12.22 -6.46
CA THR A 136 -12.75 -12.33 -7.68
C THR A 136 -14.10 -11.64 -7.58
N LEU A 137 -14.54 -11.32 -6.37
CA LEU A 137 -15.84 -10.73 -6.12
C LEU A 137 -15.80 -9.21 -6.25
N GLY A 138 -14.62 -8.58 -6.17
CA GLY A 138 -14.47 -7.12 -6.20
C GLY A 138 -14.06 -6.52 -4.86
N ASN A 139 -13.69 -7.36 -3.88
CA ASN A 139 -13.14 -6.86 -2.64
C ASN A 139 -11.67 -6.50 -2.80
N ILE A 140 -11.26 -5.44 -2.11
CA ILE A 140 -9.86 -5.07 -1.93
C ILE A 140 -9.57 -4.82 -0.45
N LYS A 141 -8.43 -5.31 0.02
CA LYS A 141 -8.01 -5.19 1.42
C LYS A 141 -6.58 -4.68 1.54
N LEU A 142 -6.38 -3.83 2.55
CA LEU A 142 -5.07 -3.39 3.02
C LEU A 142 -4.37 -4.57 3.72
N ALA A 143 -3.16 -4.92 3.29
CA ALA A 143 -2.36 -6.00 3.86
C ALA A 143 -0.99 -5.48 4.31
N ASP A 144 -0.26 -6.26 5.10
CA ASP A 144 1.11 -5.94 5.50
C ASP A 144 1.25 -4.58 6.22
N PHE A 145 0.30 -4.27 7.09
CA PHE A 145 0.40 -3.17 8.05
C PHE A 145 1.71 -3.25 8.82
N GLY A 146 2.62 -2.31 8.54
CA GLY A 146 3.54 -1.73 9.50
C GLY A 146 4.49 -2.65 10.27
N LEU A 147 4.56 -3.96 9.99
CA LEU A 147 5.50 -4.91 10.62
C LEU A 147 6.96 -4.45 10.48
N ALA A 148 7.20 -3.46 9.61
CA ALA A 148 8.49 -2.84 9.34
C ALA A 148 9.04 -1.88 10.40
N ARG A 149 8.19 -1.28 11.25
CA ARG A 149 8.64 -0.37 12.32
C ARG A 149 8.47 -0.94 13.72
N THR A 150 7.78 -2.07 13.83
CA THR A 150 7.46 -2.78 15.07
C THR A 150 8.63 -3.51 15.73
N PHE A 151 9.62 -3.89 14.93
CA PHE A 151 10.74 -4.67 15.41
C PHE A 151 11.96 -3.78 15.46
N GLY A 152 12.51 -3.58 16.66
CA GLY A 152 13.84 -2.99 16.91
C GLY A 152 14.98 -3.84 16.37
N LEU A 153 14.76 -4.50 15.22
CA LEU A 153 15.81 -5.09 14.42
C LEU A 153 16.63 -3.94 13.84
N PRO A 154 17.96 -4.02 13.90
CA PRO A 154 18.81 -3.02 13.27
C PRO A 154 18.39 -2.92 11.80
N THR A 155 18.19 -1.68 11.34
CA THR A 155 18.15 -1.36 9.92
C THR A 155 19.37 -2.01 9.30
N ARG A 156 19.20 -3.17 8.65
CA ARG A 156 20.28 -3.70 7.82
C ARG A 156 20.64 -2.58 6.84
N SER A 157 21.94 -2.37 6.72
CA SER A 157 22.58 -1.46 5.77
C SER A 157 21.78 -1.49 4.48
N PHE A 158 21.25 -0.33 4.08
CA PHE A 158 20.57 -0.16 2.80
C PHE A 158 21.54 -0.58 1.70
N THR A 159 21.51 -1.83 1.28
CA THR A 159 22.01 -2.20 -0.03
C THR A 159 21.07 -1.53 -1.02
N HIS A 160 21.63 -0.70 -1.90
CA HIS A 160 20.94 0.18 -2.84
C HIS A 160 19.93 -0.48 -3.78
N GLU A 161 19.71 -1.78 -3.67
CA GLU A 161 18.73 -2.52 -4.45
C GLU A 161 17.52 -2.90 -3.58
N VAL A 162 16.36 -2.36 -3.97
CA VAL A 162 15.00 -2.86 -3.68
C VAL A 162 14.30 -2.33 -2.41
N VAL A 163 14.12 -1.01 -2.28
CA VAL A 163 12.93 -0.45 -1.61
C VAL A 163 12.19 0.44 -2.59
N THR A 164 10.90 0.15 -2.84
CA THR A 164 10.09 0.95 -3.76
C THR A 164 9.81 2.33 -3.19
N LEU A 165 10.38 3.37 -3.81
CA LEU A 165 10.22 4.78 -3.40
C LEU A 165 8.94 5.44 -3.94
N TRP A 166 8.29 4.80 -4.91
CA TRP A 166 7.30 5.43 -5.80
C TRP A 166 6.04 5.97 -5.12
N TYR A 167 5.73 5.46 -3.92
CA TYR A 167 4.56 5.84 -3.14
C TYR A 167 4.94 6.68 -1.91
N ARG A 168 6.22 7.01 -1.72
CA ARG A 168 6.70 7.74 -0.55
C ARG A 168 6.34 9.22 -0.67
N ALA A 169 5.78 9.77 0.41
CA ALA A 169 5.38 11.17 0.51
C ALA A 169 6.59 12.13 0.53
N PRO A 170 6.47 13.35 -0.02
CA PRO A 170 7.57 14.30 -0.15
C PRO A 170 8.13 14.73 1.21
N GLU A 171 7.31 14.81 2.26
CA GLU A 171 7.79 15.11 3.61
C GLU A 171 8.75 14.06 4.18
N ILE A 172 8.57 12.79 3.81
CA ILE A 172 9.50 11.73 4.21
C ILE A 172 10.80 11.83 3.41
N LEU A 173 10.70 12.10 2.10
CA LEU A 173 11.85 12.26 1.21
C LEU A 173 12.68 13.52 1.53
N LEU A 174 12.05 14.54 2.12
CA LEU A 174 12.70 15.78 2.56
C LEU A 174 13.19 15.72 4.02
N GLY A 175 13.16 14.55 4.64
CA GLY A 175 13.77 14.34 5.96
C GLY A 175 12.91 14.80 7.15
N SER A 176 11.59 14.97 6.99
CA SER A 176 10.73 15.27 8.13
C SER A 176 10.76 14.16 9.17
N LYS A 177 11.07 14.53 10.41
CA LYS A 177 11.06 13.61 11.58
C LYS A 177 9.63 13.29 12.03
N TYR A 178 8.67 14.14 11.68
CA TYR A 178 7.27 13.99 12.02
C TYR A 178 6.48 13.58 10.79
N TYR A 179 5.80 12.45 10.89
CA TYR A 179 4.91 11.96 9.85
C TYR A 179 3.56 11.59 10.47
N THR A 180 2.49 11.89 9.74
CA THR A 180 1.11 11.73 10.19
C THR A 180 0.38 10.73 9.29
N VAL A 181 -0.92 10.56 9.48
CA VAL A 181 -1.80 9.75 8.62
C VAL A 181 -1.82 10.19 7.16
N SER A 182 -1.41 11.43 6.89
CA SER A 182 -1.30 12.00 5.55
C SER A 182 -0.35 11.25 4.61
N VAL A 183 0.66 10.54 5.12
CA VAL A 183 1.60 9.77 4.28
C VAL A 183 0.92 8.60 3.58
N ASP A 184 -0.06 8.00 4.25
CA ASP A 184 -0.87 6.91 3.68
C ASP A 184 -1.78 7.46 2.58
N ILE A 185 -2.32 8.66 2.75
CA ILE A 185 -3.15 9.34 1.74
C ILE A 185 -2.33 9.64 0.48
N TRP A 186 -1.12 10.17 0.64
CA TRP A 186 -0.22 10.40 -0.50
C TRP A 186 0.04 9.10 -1.27
N SER A 187 0.40 8.04 -0.54
CA SER A 187 0.67 6.73 -1.11
C SER A 187 -0.54 6.22 -1.89
N LEU A 188 -1.75 6.35 -1.32
CA LEU A 188 -2.99 5.95 -1.98
C LEU A 188 -3.31 6.83 -3.19
N GLY A 189 -2.96 8.13 -3.18
CA GLY A 189 -3.05 9.01 -4.34
C GLY A 189 -2.18 8.54 -5.50
N CYS A 190 -0.92 8.17 -5.22
CA CYS A 190 -0.03 7.56 -6.22
C CYS A 190 -0.61 6.25 -6.79
N ILE A 191 -1.19 5.40 -5.92
CA ILE A 191 -1.83 4.14 -6.33
C ILE A 191 -3.09 4.41 -7.18
N PHE A 192 -3.87 5.44 -6.83
CA PHE A 192 -5.02 5.86 -7.61
C PHE A 192 -4.59 6.27 -9.03
N GLY A 193 -3.57 7.11 -9.15
CA GLY A 193 -2.98 7.45 -10.45
C GLY A 193 -2.48 6.20 -11.21
N GLU A 194 -1.78 5.28 -10.54
CA GLU A 194 -1.29 4.04 -11.15
C GLU A 194 -2.41 3.12 -11.65
N MET A 195 -3.54 3.03 -10.93
CA MET A 195 -4.70 2.26 -11.41
C MET A 195 -5.28 2.83 -12.71
N VAL A 196 -5.27 4.16 -12.87
CA VAL A 196 -5.79 4.80 -14.09
C VAL A 196 -4.80 4.72 -15.25
N MET A 197 -3.51 4.92 -14.97
CA MET A 197 -2.45 5.00 -15.97
C MET A 197 -1.82 3.64 -16.33
N LYS A 198 -2.06 2.60 -15.50
CA LYS A 198 -1.39 1.28 -15.52
C LYS A 198 0.14 1.31 -15.35
N LYS A 199 0.70 2.47 -15.00
CA LYS A 199 2.12 2.68 -14.73
C LYS A 199 2.25 3.56 -13.50
N ALA A 200 3.33 3.37 -12.75
CA ALA A 200 3.60 4.16 -11.57
C ALA A 200 3.67 5.66 -11.92
N MET A 201 3.04 6.49 -11.10
CA MET A 201 2.95 7.94 -11.32
C MET A 201 4.30 8.62 -11.16
N PHE A 202 5.10 8.21 -10.18
CA PHE A 202 6.41 8.77 -9.88
C PHE A 202 7.46 7.65 -9.73
N PRO A 203 7.96 7.07 -10.83
CA PRO A 203 8.87 5.92 -10.77
C PRO A 203 10.34 6.35 -10.56
N GLY A 204 10.69 6.80 -9.35
CA GLY A 204 12.06 7.20 -9.00
C GLY A 204 13.01 6.03 -8.72
N ASP A 205 14.28 6.20 -9.07
CA ASP A 205 15.35 5.20 -8.80
C ASP A 205 16.21 5.52 -7.55
N SER A 206 16.07 6.73 -7.02
CA SER A 206 16.76 7.26 -5.85
C SER A 206 15.86 8.28 -5.14
N GLU A 207 16.15 8.64 -3.89
CA GLU A 207 15.31 9.60 -3.16
C GLU A 207 15.25 10.97 -3.83
N ILE A 208 16.37 11.41 -4.42
CA ILE A 208 16.43 12.66 -5.17
C ILE A 208 15.71 12.58 -6.52
N ASP A 209 15.85 11.47 -7.26
CA ASP A 209 15.10 11.27 -8.51
C ASP A 209 13.60 11.18 -8.25
N GLN A 210 13.20 10.52 -7.15
CA GLN A 210 11.82 10.45 -6.69
C GLN A 210 11.24 11.86 -6.44
N LEU A 211 11.97 12.72 -5.72
CA LEU A 211 11.57 14.12 -5.51
C LEU A 211 11.44 14.87 -6.83
N PHE A 212 12.43 14.75 -7.72
CA PHE A 212 12.40 15.47 -9.01
C PHE A 212 11.25 15.02 -9.91
N ARG A 213 10.85 13.74 -9.87
CA ARG A 213 9.65 13.27 -10.59
C ARG A 213 8.37 13.86 -10.02
N ILE A 214 8.27 13.98 -8.70
CA ILE A 214 7.14 14.64 -8.05
C ILE A 214 7.12 16.13 -8.47
N PHE A 215 8.26 16.82 -8.39
CA PHE A 215 8.35 18.25 -8.69
C PHE A 215 8.04 18.56 -10.16
N ARG A 216 8.45 17.71 -11.10
CA ARG A 216 8.12 17.88 -12.51
C ARG A 216 6.62 17.88 -12.80
N VAL A 217 5.84 17.14 -12.00
CA VAL A 217 4.40 17.02 -12.20
C VAL A 217 3.63 18.04 -11.36
N LEU A 218 4.00 18.21 -10.09
CA LEU A 218 3.26 19.05 -9.13
C LEU A 218 3.87 20.44 -8.93
N GLY A 219 4.96 20.75 -9.64
CA GLY A 219 5.77 21.95 -9.44
C GLY A 219 6.72 21.81 -8.25
N THR A 220 7.82 22.59 -8.23
CA THR A 220 8.75 22.59 -7.10
C THR A 220 8.12 23.29 -5.89
N PRO A 221 8.05 22.65 -4.71
CA PRO A 221 7.39 23.25 -3.56
C PRO A 221 8.17 24.46 -3.04
N HIS A 222 7.43 25.48 -2.62
CA HIS A 222 7.96 26.70 -2.00
C HIS A 222 7.02 27.15 -0.87
N GLU A 223 7.43 28.13 -0.07
CA GLU A 223 6.71 28.59 1.13
C GLU A 223 5.24 28.96 0.88
N GLY A 224 4.90 29.54 -0.28
CA GLY A 224 3.50 29.80 -0.66
C GLY A 224 2.61 28.55 -0.83
N VAL A 225 3.16 27.42 -1.30
CA VAL A 225 2.41 26.17 -1.50
C VAL A 225 2.48 25.30 -0.24
N TRP A 226 3.66 25.24 0.38
CA TRP A 226 3.93 24.48 1.58
C TRP A 226 4.74 25.33 2.57
N PRO A 227 4.05 26.04 3.49
CA PRO A 227 4.71 26.81 4.54
C PRO A 227 5.58 25.91 5.42
N GLY A 228 6.85 26.28 5.59
CA GLY A 228 7.86 25.54 6.35
C GLY A 228 8.67 24.53 5.53
N VAL A 229 8.41 24.36 4.23
CA VAL A 229 9.16 23.40 3.39
C VAL A 229 10.67 23.70 3.37
N THR A 230 11.05 24.98 3.44
CA THR A 230 12.47 25.38 3.43
C THR A 230 13.23 25.01 4.70
N GLN A 231 12.51 24.61 5.76
CA GLN A 231 13.07 24.23 7.05
C GLN A 231 13.30 22.72 7.19
N LEU A 232 12.88 21.92 6.20
CA LEU A 232 13.08 20.47 6.22
C LEU A 232 14.56 20.12 5.98
N ASP A 233 15.04 19.11 6.71
CA ASP A 233 16.47 18.73 6.79
C ASP A 233 17.12 18.56 5.40
N ASP A 234 16.39 17.94 4.47
CA ASP A 234 16.91 17.62 3.13
C ASP A 234 16.44 18.59 2.04
N TYR A 235 15.70 19.65 2.37
CA TYR A 235 15.37 20.69 1.42
C TYR A 235 16.62 21.48 1.00
N LYS A 236 16.78 21.72 -0.31
CA LYS A 236 17.88 22.53 -0.87
C LYS A 236 17.31 23.66 -1.71
N CYS A 237 17.73 24.90 -1.42
CA CYS A 237 17.35 26.08 -2.21
C CYS A 237 17.80 26.03 -3.68
N ARG A 238 18.70 25.11 -4.02
CA ARG A 238 19.22 24.88 -5.37
C ARG A 238 18.47 23.80 -6.15
N PHE A 239 17.37 23.26 -5.61
CA PHE A 239 16.54 22.36 -6.40
C PHE A 239 16.08 23.06 -7.69
N PRO A 240 16.03 22.34 -8.82
CA PRO A 240 15.49 22.94 -10.04
C PRO A 240 14.03 23.35 -9.82
N VAL A 241 13.63 24.44 -10.46
CA VAL A 241 12.28 25.00 -10.34
C VAL A 241 11.47 24.48 -11.53
N TRP A 242 10.42 23.72 -11.24
CA TRP A 242 9.43 23.26 -12.20
C TRP A 242 8.09 23.93 -11.90
N GLU A 243 7.37 24.28 -12.96
CA GLU A 243 5.97 24.70 -12.86
C GLU A 243 5.06 23.46 -12.78
N PRO A 244 3.91 23.54 -12.09
CA PRO A 244 2.96 22.44 -12.02
C PRO A 244 2.33 22.15 -13.38
N MET A 245 2.20 20.87 -13.72
CA MET A 245 1.51 20.39 -14.92
C MET A 245 0.00 20.22 -14.65
N SER A 246 -0.80 20.24 -15.71
CA SER A 246 -2.23 19.90 -15.66
C SER A 246 -2.40 18.39 -15.44
N LEU A 247 -2.81 17.98 -14.24
CA LEU A 247 -3.03 16.56 -13.93
C LEU A 247 -4.05 15.92 -14.87
N GLY A 248 -5.11 16.64 -15.23
CA GLY A 248 -6.16 16.15 -16.12
C GLY A 248 -5.69 16.03 -17.56
N GLU A 249 -5.06 17.05 -18.12
CA GLU A 249 -4.76 17.07 -19.56
C GLU A 249 -3.46 16.33 -19.89
N GLU A 250 -2.43 16.45 -19.04
CA GLU A 250 -1.09 15.99 -19.36
C GLU A 250 -0.72 14.65 -18.73
N ILE A 251 -1.32 14.31 -17.58
CA ILE A 251 -0.93 13.13 -16.81
C ILE A 251 -2.00 12.02 -16.84
N ILE A 252 -3.26 12.35 -16.57
CA ILE A 252 -4.36 11.37 -16.42
C ILE A 252 -5.64 11.81 -17.18
N PRO A 253 -5.62 11.88 -18.52
CA PRO A 253 -6.77 12.35 -19.33
C PRO A 253 -8.00 11.44 -19.31
N ARG A 254 -7.87 10.23 -18.77
CA ARG A 254 -9.01 9.31 -18.60
C ARG A 254 -9.90 9.62 -17.40
N LEU A 255 -9.42 10.44 -16.46
CA LEU A 255 -10.13 10.71 -15.22
C LEU A 255 -11.01 11.96 -15.40
N ASP A 256 -12.22 11.92 -14.84
CA ASP A 256 -13.12 13.08 -14.87
C ASP A 256 -12.68 14.18 -13.90
N ASP A 257 -13.25 15.38 -14.04
CA ASP A 257 -12.89 16.54 -13.20
C ASP A 257 -12.99 16.23 -11.71
N LYS A 258 -14.00 15.45 -11.30
CA LYS A 258 -14.19 15.02 -9.91
C LYS A 258 -13.07 14.11 -9.42
N GLY A 259 -12.59 13.19 -10.27
CA GLY A 259 -11.48 12.32 -9.92
C GLY A 259 -10.15 13.06 -9.89
N ILE A 260 -9.95 14.01 -10.82
CA ILE A 260 -8.77 14.89 -10.82
C ILE A 260 -8.73 15.76 -9.57
N ASP A 261 -9.87 16.33 -9.17
CA ASP A 261 -10.00 17.11 -7.94
C ASP A 261 -9.65 16.27 -6.71
N LEU A 262 -10.22 15.06 -6.57
CA LEU A 262 -9.88 14.13 -5.48
C LEU A 262 -8.39 13.83 -5.44
N LEU A 263 -7.81 13.44 -6.59
CA LEU A 263 -6.40 13.10 -6.69
C LEU A 263 -5.51 14.29 -6.30
N SER A 264 -5.85 15.50 -6.73
CA SER A 264 -5.11 16.72 -6.40
C SER A 264 -5.12 17.00 -4.89
N ASN A 265 -6.24 16.73 -4.21
CA ASN A 265 -6.38 16.87 -2.77
C ASN A 265 -5.62 15.79 -1.99
N MET A 266 -5.47 14.58 -2.57
CA MET A 266 -4.63 13.51 -2.02
C MET A 266 -3.13 13.78 -2.20
N LEU A 267 -2.73 14.51 -3.26
CA LEU A 267 -1.34 14.82 -3.60
C LEU A 267 -0.90 16.23 -3.20
N LYS A 268 -1.60 16.87 -2.24
CA LYS A 268 -1.12 18.13 -1.65
C LYS A 268 0.23 17.93 -0.99
N TYR A 269 1.16 18.85 -1.28
CA TYR A 269 2.48 18.91 -0.65
C TYR A 269 2.39 19.06 0.87
N ASP A 270 1.72 20.12 1.32
CA ASP A 270 1.53 20.41 2.73
C ASP A 270 0.69 19.28 3.38
N PRO A 271 1.30 18.47 4.28
CA PRO A 271 0.61 17.34 4.90
C PRO A 271 -0.62 17.74 5.72
N SER A 272 -0.69 19.01 6.17
CA SER A 272 -1.82 19.55 6.94
C SER A 272 -3.02 19.92 6.06
N LYS A 273 -2.79 20.16 4.76
CA LYS A 273 -3.83 20.48 3.77
C LYS A 273 -4.23 19.28 2.92
N ARG A 274 -3.54 18.16 3.07
CA ARG A 274 -3.84 16.91 2.36
C ARG A 274 -5.12 16.32 2.93
N ILE A 275 -6.07 15.97 2.05
CA ILE A 275 -7.38 15.46 2.45
C ILE A 275 -7.26 14.24 3.36
N SER A 276 -8.06 14.15 4.41
CA SER A 276 -8.09 12.95 5.24
C SER A 276 -8.84 11.80 4.55
N ALA A 277 -8.62 10.55 4.99
CA ALA A 277 -9.41 9.42 4.49
C ALA A 277 -10.92 9.61 4.70
N MET A 278 -11.29 10.25 5.81
CA MET A 278 -12.68 10.54 6.15
C MET A 278 -13.30 11.56 5.19
N GLU A 279 -12.65 12.70 4.97
CA GLU A 279 -13.13 13.72 4.03
C GLU A 279 -13.14 13.21 2.58
N ALA A 280 -12.18 12.37 2.21
CA ALA A 280 -12.13 11.76 0.89
C ALA A 280 -13.32 10.83 0.61
N LEU A 281 -13.83 10.10 1.62
CA LEU A 281 -15.01 9.24 1.45
C LEU A 281 -16.27 10.04 1.11
N ASP A 282 -16.37 11.27 1.59
CA ASP A 282 -17.50 12.18 1.33
C ASP A 282 -17.33 12.97 0.00
N HIS A 283 -16.27 12.70 -0.76
CA HIS A 283 -15.97 13.44 -1.99
C HIS A 283 -16.98 13.16 -3.12
N PRO A 284 -17.37 14.17 -3.93
CA PRO A 284 -18.31 14.01 -5.06
C PRO A 284 -17.91 12.96 -6.10
N PHE A 285 -16.63 12.59 -6.16
CA PHE A 285 -16.15 11.50 -7.01
C PHE A 285 -16.82 10.16 -6.67
N PHE A 286 -17.20 9.93 -5.41
CA PHE A 286 -17.85 8.71 -4.95
C PHE A 286 -19.39 8.76 -5.01
N GLU A 287 -19.97 9.81 -5.57
CA GLU A 287 -21.41 9.81 -5.88
C GLU A 287 -21.74 8.60 -6.76
N LYS A 288 -22.73 7.82 -6.32
CA LYS A 288 -23.18 6.58 -6.97
C LYS A 288 -22.04 5.55 -7.14
N VAL A 289 -21.11 5.48 -6.18
CA VAL A 289 -20.14 4.38 -6.16
C VAL A 289 -20.87 3.05 -6.02
N GLU A 290 -20.51 2.10 -6.87
CA GLU A 290 -21.06 0.75 -6.90
C GLU A 290 -19.94 -0.22 -6.53
N PHE A 291 -20.31 -1.35 -5.94
CA PHE A 291 -19.40 -2.48 -5.81
C PHE A 291 -19.26 -3.17 -7.17
N VAL A 292 -18.03 -3.26 -7.66
CA VAL A 292 -17.74 -3.76 -9.02
C VAL A 292 -16.76 -4.93 -8.94
N PRO A 293 -17.11 -6.12 -9.45
CA PRO A 293 -16.16 -7.21 -9.59
C PRO A 293 -15.12 -6.90 -10.68
N PRO A 294 -13.87 -7.36 -10.56
CA PRO A 294 -12.89 -7.21 -11.63
C PRO A 294 -13.33 -7.95 -12.89
N PRO A 295 -12.92 -7.51 -14.09
CA PRO A 295 -13.14 -8.26 -15.31
C PRO A 295 -12.60 -9.69 -15.12
N LEU A 296 -13.47 -10.67 -15.36
CA LEU A 296 -13.18 -12.09 -15.20
C LEU A 296 -12.31 -12.58 -16.35
N ASP A 297 -11.05 -12.16 -16.41
CA ASP A 297 -10.05 -12.88 -17.21
C ASP A 297 -9.50 -14.04 -16.37
N TYR A 298 -10.43 -14.91 -15.98
CA TYR A 298 -10.16 -16.18 -15.33
C TYR A 298 -9.99 -17.24 -16.42
N GLU A 299 -8.72 -17.61 -16.67
CA GLU A 299 -8.37 -18.93 -17.19
C GLU A 299 -8.83 -19.30 -18.62
N ARG A 300 -8.42 -18.56 -19.66
CA ARG A 300 -8.44 -19.10 -21.03
C ARG A 300 -7.09 -19.57 -21.59
N SER A 301 -6.01 -19.59 -20.81
CA SER A 301 -4.68 -19.88 -21.38
C SER A 301 -3.78 -20.87 -20.63
N SER A 302 -4.30 -21.70 -19.71
CA SER A 302 -3.47 -22.72 -19.04
C SER A 302 -4.07 -24.13 -18.94
N SER A 303 -5.13 -24.44 -19.70
CA SER A 303 -5.74 -25.79 -19.72
C SER A 303 -5.95 -26.38 -21.12
N THR A 304 -5.27 -25.87 -22.16
CA THR A 304 -5.26 -26.51 -23.49
C THR A 304 -3.84 -26.70 -24.01
N SER A 305 -3.13 -27.68 -23.45
CA SER A 305 -2.04 -28.39 -24.15
C SER A 305 -1.79 -29.74 -23.50
N SER A 306 -2.75 -30.65 -23.63
CA SER A 306 -2.55 -32.09 -23.45
C SER A 306 -3.75 -32.83 -24.06
N THR A 307 -3.77 -32.88 -25.39
CA THR A 307 -4.37 -33.94 -26.23
C THR A 307 -4.15 -33.52 -27.67
N ASP A 308 -3.04 -33.96 -28.25
CA ASP A 308 -3.01 -34.87 -29.41
C ASP A 308 -1.56 -35.22 -29.77
#